data_AF-A0A2K9EK08-F1
#
_entry.id   AF-A0A2K9EK08-F1
#
_cell.length_a   1.000
_cell.length_b   1.000
_cell.length_c   1.000
_cell.angle_alpha   90.00
_cell.angle_beta   90.00
_cell.angle_gamma   90.00
#
_symmetry.space_group_name_H-M   'P 1'
#
loop_
_entity.id
_entity.type
_entity.pdbx_description
1 polymer ?
#
loop_
_entity_poly.entity_id
_entity_poly.type
_entity_poly.pdbx_seq_one_letter_code
_entity_poly.pdbx_strand_id
1 'polypeptide(L)'
;MKGENKMKKILVLLLIIFCISTVLIGCSSAKEGFKDGLESGETKYTIDIEVEFNKPYGGETHMTIAGKTDLPDGEEVLISVVSEENDYIASSKDTVKDGIYMSEPFSKQGESIPKGKYIITVETSNNDKAKQEKIVDIDY
;
A
#
# COMPACT_ATOMS: atom_id res chain seq x y z
N MET A 1 -17.77 -59.35 12.91
CA MET A 1 -18.33 -58.76 11.67
C MET A 1 -17.55 -57.49 11.33
N LYS A 2 -16.47 -57.62 10.55
CA LYS A 2 -15.48 -56.57 10.24
C LYS A 2 -15.00 -56.73 8.80
N GLY A 3 -15.94 -56.73 7.85
CA GLY A 3 -15.67 -57.04 6.43
C GLY A 3 -16.34 -56.12 5.41
N GLU A 4 -17.45 -55.47 5.76
CA GLU A 4 -18.29 -54.79 4.74
C GLU A 4 -17.85 -53.34 4.42
N ASN A 5 -17.17 -52.66 5.36
CA ASN A 5 -16.77 -51.26 5.16
C ASN A 5 -15.43 -51.09 4.43
N LYS A 6 -14.63 -52.15 4.28
CA LYS A 6 -13.32 -52.06 3.61
C LYS A 6 -13.45 -52.20 2.09
N MET A 7 -14.34 -53.08 1.62
CA MET A 7 -14.60 -53.27 0.19
C MET A 7 -15.36 -52.08 -0.44
N LYS A 8 -16.31 -51.45 0.29
CA LYS A 8 -16.99 -50.23 -0.17
C LYS A 8 -16.04 -49.04 -0.34
N LYS A 9 -15.07 -48.88 0.57
CA LYS A 9 -14.06 -47.81 0.47
C LYS A 9 -13.09 -48.03 -0.69
N ILE A 10 -12.70 -49.28 -0.95
CA ILE A 10 -11.85 -49.63 -2.10
C ILE A 10 -12.59 -49.47 -3.43
N LEU A 11 -13.88 -49.81 -3.48
CA LEU A 11 -14.72 -49.63 -4.67
C LEU A 11 -14.97 -48.14 -4.97
N VAL A 12 -15.17 -47.31 -3.94
CA VAL A 12 -15.30 -45.85 -4.08
C VAL A 12 -13.98 -45.21 -4.53
N LEU A 13 -12.83 -45.68 -4.03
CA LEU A 13 -11.52 -45.17 -4.43
C LEU A 13 -11.22 -45.47 -5.92
N LEU A 14 -11.62 -46.65 -6.42
CA LEU A 14 -11.43 -47.03 -7.83
C LEU A 14 -12.37 -46.28 -8.78
N LEU A 15 -13.58 -45.93 -8.36
CA LEU A 15 -14.52 -45.11 -9.16
C LEU A 15 -14.07 -43.65 -9.31
N ILE A 16 -13.43 -43.09 -8.28
CA ILE A 16 -12.90 -41.72 -8.31
C ILE A 16 -11.68 -41.63 -9.25
N ILE A 17 -10.83 -42.65 -9.29
CA ILE A 17 -9.63 -42.69 -10.14
C ILE A 17 -9.98 -42.79 -11.63
N PHE A 18 -11.08 -43.46 -11.99
CA PHE A 18 -11.50 -43.60 -13.39
C PHE A 18 -12.14 -42.32 -13.99
N CYS A 19 -12.54 -41.36 -13.15
CA CYS A 19 -13.11 -40.08 -13.62
C CYS A 19 -12.05 -39.06 -14.07
N ILE A 20 -10.76 -39.28 -13.76
CA ILE A 20 -9.72 -38.26 -13.98
C ILE A 20 -9.02 -38.44 -15.36
N SER A 21 -9.27 -39.54 -16.07
CA SER A 21 -8.54 -39.89 -17.30
C SER A 21 -9.16 -39.38 -18.62
N THR A 22 -10.25 -38.59 -18.60
CA THR A 22 -10.92 -38.13 -19.84
C THR A 22 -10.79 -36.63 -20.13
N VAL A 23 -9.86 -35.91 -19.49
CA VAL A 23 -9.62 -34.48 -19.81
C VAL A 23 -8.22 -34.29 -20.39
N LEU A 24 -7.95 -34.94 -21.52
CA LEU A 24 -6.78 -34.70 -22.36
C LEU A 24 -7.17 -34.95 -23.81
N ILE A 25 -7.90 -34.00 -24.41
CA ILE A 25 -7.79 -33.54 -25.81
C ILE A 25 -8.48 -32.18 -25.84
N GLY A 26 -7.67 -31.13 -25.97
CA GLY A 26 -8.10 -29.75 -26.03
C GLY A 26 -6.95 -28.83 -26.41
N CYS A 27 -6.27 -29.16 -27.52
CA CYS A 27 -5.45 -28.17 -28.22
C CYS A 27 -6.38 -27.18 -28.92
N SER A 28 -6.56 -26.00 -28.33
CA SER A 28 -6.92 -24.79 -29.07
C SER A 28 -6.33 -23.59 -28.33
N SER A 29 -5.67 -22.73 -29.09
CA SER A 29 -4.68 -21.77 -28.63
C SER A 29 -5.23 -20.69 -27.70
N ALA A 30 -4.39 -20.37 -26.70
CA ALA A 30 -4.32 -19.15 -25.89
C ALA A 30 -5.56 -18.75 -25.06
N LYS A 31 -5.50 -19.07 -23.76
CA LYS A 31 -6.38 -18.55 -22.71
C LYS A 31 -5.58 -18.29 -21.43
N GLU A 32 -5.41 -17.02 -21.08
CA GLU A 32 -5.13 -16.57 -19.70
C GLU A 32 -6.50 -16.14 -19.14
N GLY A 33 -7.00 -16.51 -17.96
CA GLY A 33 -6.38 -17.16 -16.82
C GLY A 33 -6.83 -16.46 -15.53
N PHE A 34 -8.13 -16.22 -15.30
CA PHE A 34 -8.62 -15.71 -14.01
C PHE A 34 -8.95 -16.89 -13.09
N LYS A 35 -8.02 -17.18 -12.19
CA LYS A 35 -8.15 -18.06 -11.03
C LYS A 35 -7.56 -17.30 -9.85
N ASP A 36 -8.35 -16.50 -9.15
CA ASP A 36 -7.88 -15.95 -7.88
C ASP A 36 -8.17 -16.96 -6.77
N GLY A 37 -7.19 -17.84 -6.58
CA GLY A 37 -6.93 -18.43 -5.28
C GLY A 37 -6.47 -17.31 -4.36
N LEU A 38 -7.04 -17.29 -3.16
CA LEU A 38 -6.60 -16.45 -2.06
C LEU A 38 -5.24 -16.96 -1.56
N GLU A 39 -4.18 -16.70 -2.33
CA GLU A 39 -2.82 -16.72 -1.83
C GLU A 39 -2.60 -15.36 -1.16
N SER A 40 -2.63 -15.36 0.17
CA SER A 40 -2.26 -14.24 1.02
C SER A 40 -0.75 -13.97 0.90
N GLY A 41 -0.31 -13.51 -0.27
CA GLY A 41 0.95 -12.80 -0.42
C GLY A 41 0.73 -11.36 0.01
N GLU A 42 1.51 -10.88 0.99
CA GLU A 42 1.50 -9.48 1.38
C GLU A 42 1.87 -8.62 0.16
N THR A 43 0.87 -7.97 -0.44
CA THR A 43 1.12 -7.06 -1.57
C THR A 43 1.69 -5.77 -0.97
N LYS A 44 2.98 -5.55 -1.20
CA LYS A 44 3.68 -4.33 -0.78
C LYS A 44 3.52 -3.26 -1.87
N TYR A 45 2.98 -2.12 -1.48
CA TYR A 45 2.73 -0.98 -2.35
C TYR A 45 3.90 0.01 -2.30
N THR A 46 4.04 0.81 -3.35
CA THR A 46 5.03 1.88 -3.49
C THR A 46 4.44 3.21 -3.07
N ILE A 47 5.26 4.05 -2.44
CA ILE A 47 4.93 5.42 -2.06
C ILE A 47 6.12 6.30 -2.41
N ASP A 48 5.94 7.25 -3.30
CA ASP A 48 6.90 8.32 -3.57
C ASP A 48 6.63 9.52 -2.67
N ILE A 49 7.65 10.29 -2.28
CA ILE A 49 7.50 11.50 -1.47
C ILE A 49 8.12 12.70 -2.20
N GLU A 50 7.27 13.62 -2.63
CA GLU A 50 7.61 14.92 -3.19
C GLU A 50 7.29 16.01 -2.15
N VAL A 51 8.18 16.99 -2.06
CA VAL A 51 8.09 18.05 -1.05
C VAL A 51 8.21 19.38 -1.77
N GLU A 52 7.21 20.23 -1.58
CA GLU A 52 7.15 21.56 -2.18
C GLU A 52 7.11 22.62 -1.08
N PHE A 53 7.90 23.68 -1.28
CA PHE A 53 7.89 24.85 -0.40
C PHE A 53 7.19 26.00 -1.10
N ASN A 54 6.09 26.44 -0.52
CA ASN A 54 5.24 27.49 -1.06
C ASN A 54 5.26 28.71 -0.15
N LYS A 55 5.22 29.91 -0.75
CA LYS A 55 5.14 31.19 0.00
C LYS A 55 3.83 31.91 -0.28
N PRO A 56 2.74 31.63 0.47
CA PRO A 56 1.50 32.39 0.33
C PRO A 56 1.70 33.89 0.61
N TYR A 57 0.71 34.71 0.22
CA TYR A 57 0.71 36.16 0.39
C TYR A 57 0.98 36.54 1.86
N GLY A 58 2.21 36.96 2.16
CA GLY A 58 2.68 37.15 3.53
C GLY A 58 4.16 36.80 3.72
N GLY A 59 4.74 36.01 2.80
CA GLY A 59 6.17 35.68 2.81
C GLY A 59 6.55 34.48 3.68
N GLU A 60 5.57 33.92 4.40
CA GLU A 60 5.75 32.71 5.20
C GLU A 60 6.03 31.49 4.32
N THR A 61 6.93 30.60 4.74
CA THR A 61 7.26 29.38 4.01
C THR A 61 6.45 28.22 4.55
N HIS A 62 5.55 27.68 3.73
CA HIS A 62 4.76 26.49 4.05
C HIS A 62 5.31 25.30 3.28
N MET A 63 5.17 24.10 3.84
CA MET A 63 5.61 22.85 3.20
C MET A 63 4.39 22.01 2.81
N THR A 64 4.32 21.56 1.57
CA THR A 64 3.29 20.61 1.10
C THR A 64 3.97 19.30 0.73
N ILE A 65 3.38 18.18 1.12
CA ILE A 65 3.89 16.84 0.82
C ILE A 65 2.89 16.17 -0.11
N ALA A 66 3.36 15.72 -1.27
CA ALA A 66 2.56 15.00 -2.24
C ALA A 66 3.34 13.79 -2.74
N GLY A 67 2.67 12.91 -3.47
CA GLY A 67 3.38 11.82 -4.11
C GLY A 67 2.48 10.93 -4.94
N LYS A 68 3.14 10.03 -5.65
CA LYS A 68 2.50 8.95 -6.40
C LYS A 68 2.57 7.65 -5.62
N THR A 69 1.59 6.80 -5.85
CA THR A 69 1.48 5.49 -5.23
C THR A 69 0.68 4.54 -6.12
N ASP A 70 0.91 3.25 -5.98
CA ASP A 70 0.09 2.18 -6.58
C ASP A 70 -0.97 1.64 -5.60
N LEU A 71 -1.15 2.30 -4.45
CA LEU A 71 -2.26 2.02 -3.54
C LEU A 71 -3.61 2.18 -4.27
N PRO A 72 -4.59 1.30 -3.99
CA PRO A 72 -5.93 1.45 -4.52
C PRO A 72 -6.55 2.81 -4.16
N ASP A 73 -7.37 3.33 -5.07
CA ASP A 73 -8.19 4.51 -4.79
C ASP A 73 -9.07 4.30 -3.56
N GLY A 74 -9.19 5.35 -2.74
CA GLY A 74 -9.93 5.32 -1.48
C GLY A 74 -9.11 4.85 -0.27
N GLU A 75 -7.86 4.40 -0.46
CA GLU A 75 -6.95 4.11 0.65
C GLU A 75 -6.50 5.39 1.36
N GLU A 76 -6.43 5.35 2.68
CA GLU A 76 -5.93 6.47 3.48
C GLU A 76 -4.43 6.36 3.72
N VAL A 77 -3.74 7.49 3.60
CA VAL A 77 -2.34 7.66 4.00
C VAL A 77 -2.23 8.65 5.14
N LEU A 78 -1.38 8.35 6.12
CA LEU A 78 -0.94 9.24 7.18
C LEU A 78 0.42 9.81 6.81
N ILE A 79 0.53 11.13 6.81
CA ILE A 79 1.73 11.89 6.51
C ILE A 79 2.19 12.52 7.81
N SER A 80 3.39 12.20 8.28
CA SER A 80 3.99 12.75 9.50
C SER A 80 5.24 13.55 9.17
N VAL A 81 5.41 14.69 9.84
CA VAL A 81 6.57 15.58 9.72
C VAL A 81 7.13 15.80 11.11
N VAL A 82 8.39 15.40 11.30
CA VAL A 82 9.09 15.52 12.59
C VAL A 82 10.41 16.23 12.36
N SER A 83 10.68 17.31 13.09
CA SER A 83 12.01 17.91 13.12
C SER A 83 12.96 17.10 14.00
N GLU A 84 14.21 16.93 13.56
CA GLU A 84 15.29 16.38 14.40
C GLU A 84 15.97 17.46 15.27
N GLU A 85 15.71 18.74 15.01
CA GLU A 85 16.45 19.86 15.60
C GLU A 85 15.60 20.74 16.53
N ASN A 86 14.28 20.71 16.38
CA ASN A 86 13.35 21.50 17.17
C ASN A 86 12.09 20.70 17.55
N ASP A 87 11.14 21.34 18.22
CA ASP A 87 9.93 20.71 18.74
C ASP A 87 8.79 20.57 17.72
N TYR A 88 9.04 20.86 16.44
CA TYR A 88 8.03 20.80 15.41
C TYR A 88 7.64 19.36 15.08
N ILE A 89 6.37 19.06 15.31
CA ILE A 89 5.73 17.79 14.96
C ILE A 89 4.37 18.12 14.36
N ALA A 90 4.08 17.56 13.18
CA ALA A 90 2.79 17.72 12.53
C ALA A 90 2.40 16.44 11.80
N SER A 91 1.09 16.28 11.54
CA SER A 91 0.60 15.21 10.68
C SER A 91 -0.59 15.67 9.86
N SER A 92 -0.77 15.04 8.69
CA SER A 92 -1.91 15.20 7.81
C SER A 92 -2.38 13.83 7.37
N LYS A 93 -3.65 13.71 7.03
CA LYS A 93 -4.21 12.52 6.38
C LYS A 93 -4.70 12.91 5.00
N ASP A 94 -4.55 12.02 4.03
CA ASP A 94 -5.19 12.16 2.74
C ASP A 94 -5.72 10.81 2.22
N THR A 95 -6.59 10.85 1.22
CA THR A 95 -7.13 9.67 0.54
C THR A 95 -6.57 9.59 -0.87
N VAL A 96 -6.01 8.43 -1.21
CA VAL A 96 -5.45 8.17 -2.54
C VAL A 96 -6.55 8.28 -3.59
N LYS A 97 -6.27 9.04 -4.64
CA LYS A 97 -7.14 9.16 -5.81
C LYS A 97 -6.30 9.25 -7.08
N ASP A 98 -6.61 8.41 -8.06
CA ASP A 98 -5.89 8.32 -9.33
C ASP A 98 -4.37 8.08 -9.09
N GLY A 99 -4.03 7.31 -8.04
CA GLY A 99 -2.64 7.01 -7.65
C GLY A 99 -1.86 8.19 -7.05
N ILE A 100 -2.55 9.23 -6.59
CA ILE A 100 -1.95 10.45 -6.04
C ILE A 100 -2.48 10.69 -4.62
N TYR A 101 -1.63 11.25 -3.76
CA TYR A 101 -1.98 11.83 -2.47
C TYR A 101 -1.30 13.19 -2.29
N MET A 102 -1.89 14.07 -1.47
CA MET A 102 -1.39 15.41 -1.17
C MET A 102 -1.85 15.89 0.21
N SER A 103 -0.93 16.39 1.02
CA SER A 103 -1.23 16.99 2.32
C SER A 103 -1.82 18.39 2.20
N GLU A 104 -2.44 18.85 3.27
CA GLU A 104 -2.58 20.29 3.49
C GLU A 104 -1.19 20.94 3.73
N PRO A 105 -1.04 22.27 3.56
CA PRO A 105 0.22 22.95 3.85
C PRO A 105 0.57 22.91 5.35
N PHE A 106 1.76 22.40 5.65
CA PHE A 106 2.37 22.42 6.97
C PHE A 106 2.97 23.79 7.30
N SER A 107 2.70 24.28 8.51
CA SER A 107 3.14 25.57 9.05
C SER A 107 3.25 25.50 10.58
N LYS A 108 3.99 26.42 11.22
CA LYS A 108 4.01 26.54 12.69
C LYS A 108 3.00 27.58 13.13
N GLN A 109 1.78 27.15 13.43
CA GLN A 109 0.69 28.03 13.87
C GLN A 109 0.39 29.18 12.87
N GLY A 110 0.52 28.90 11.57
CA GLY A 110 0.34 29.89 10.50
C GLY A 110 1.60 30.69 10.16
N GLU A 111 2.70 30.52 10.89
CA GLU A 111 4.02 31.04 10.53
C GLU A 111 4.81 30.03 9.69
N SER A 112 5.93 30.48 9.14
CA SER A 112 6.88 29.64 8.42
C SER A 112 7.21 28.34 9.18
N ILE A 113 7.30 27.25 8.43
CA ILE A 113 7.94 26.03 8.95
C ILE A 113 9.37 26.38 9.40
N PRO A 114 9.80 26.03 10.64
CA PRO A 114 11.13 26.39 11.10
C PRO A 114 12.23 25.78 10.24
N LYS A 115 13.40 26.42 10.22
CA LYS A 115 14.61 25.80 9.67
C LYS A 115 14.99 24.53 10.44
N GLY A 116 15.70 23.64 9.76
CA GLY A 116 16.30 22.44 10.32
C GLY A 116 16.07 21.21 9.47
N LYS A 117 16.53 20.08 9.99
CA LYS A 117 16.35 18.77 9.38
C LYS A 117 15.04 18.10 9.80
N TYR A 118 14.32 17.55 8.83
CA TYR A 118 13.01 16.93 9.00
C TYR A 118 12.99 15.50 8.48
N ILE A 119 12.33 14.63 9.22
CA ILE A 119 11.92 13.30 8.78
C ILE A 119 10.45 13.36 8.39
N ILE A 120 10.17 13.02 7.14
CA ILE A 120 8.83 12.89 6.59
C ILE A 120 8.52 11.41 6.46
N THR A 121 7.41 10.97 7.03
CA THR A 121 6.93 9.59 6.93
C THR A 121 5.57 9.58 6.27
N VAL A 122 5.38 8.71 5.28
CA VAL A 122 4.07 8.46 4.67
C VAL A 122 3.77 6.96 4.79
N GLU A 123 2.65 6.61 5.41
CA GLU A 123 2.29 5.22 5.68
C GLU A 123 0.77 5.01 5.64
N THR A 124 0.34 3.78 5.34
CA THR A 124 -1.07 3.39 5.52
C THR A 124 -1.31 2.93 6.96
N SER A 125 -2.56 2.75 7.38
CA SER A 125 -2.87 2.24 8.73
C SER A 125 -2.27 0.85 9.03
N ASN A 126 -1.96 0.07 7.99
CA ASN A 126 -1.15 -1.13 8.11
C ASN A 126 0.23 -0.87 7.51
N ASN A 127 1.21 -0.54 8.35
CA ASN A 127 2.54 -0.12 7.89
C ASN A 127 3.28 -1.23 7.09
N ASP A 128 2.89 -2.50 7.25
CA ASP A 128 3.43 -3.62 6.47
C ASP A 128 2.99 -3.56 4.99
N LYS A 129 1.83 -2.93 4.72
CA LYS A 129 1.30 -2.71 3.37
C LYS A 129 2.11 -1.66 2.61
N ALA A 130 2.35 -0.51 3.25
CA ALA A 130 3.11 0.59 2.66
C ALA A 130 3.58 1.58 3.74
N LYS A 131 4.88 1.88 3.71
CA LYS A 131 5.54 2.91 4.50
C LYS A 131 6.78 3.41 3.75
N GLN A 132 6.95 4.73 3.67
CA GLN A 132 8.14 5.38 3.13
C GLN A 132 8.58 6.53 4.03
N GLU A 133 9.90 6.76 4.10
CA GLU A 133 10.50 7.89 4.81
C GLU A 133 11.38 8.72 3.87
N LYS A 134 11.42 10.03 4.09
CA LYS A 134 12.28 10.98 3.38
C LYS A 134 12.81 12.03 4.33
N ILE A 135 14.10 12.30 4.24
CA ILE A 135 14.76 13.36 5.00
C ILE A 135 14.82 14.62 4.14
N VAL A 136 14.52 15.78 4.73
CA VAL A 136 14.58 17.09 4.08
C VAL A 136 15.25 18.10 5.01
N ASP A 137 16.25 18.80 4.50
CA ASP A 137 16.88 19.94 5.18
C ASP A 137 16.25 21.25 4.70
N ILE A 138 15.92 22.13 5.65
CA ILE A 138 15.32 23.45 5.38
C ILE A 138 16.27 24.53 5.89
N ASP A 139 16.86 25.32 4.99
CA ASP A 139 17.92 26.29 5.32
C ASP A 139 17.71 27.73 4.80
N TYR A 140 16.64 27.97 4.02
CA TYR A 140 16.26 29.19 3.26
C TYR A 140 16.80 30.56 3.66
#